data_AF-A0A8G1ULG5-F1
#
_entry.id   AF-A0A8G1ULG5-F1
#
_cell.length_a   1.000
_cell.length_b   1.000
_cell.length_c   1.000
_cell.angle_alpha   90.00
_cell.angle_beta   90.00
_cell.angle_gamma   90.00
#
_symmetry.space_group_name_H-M   'P 1'
#
loop_
_entity.id
_entity.type
_entity.pdbx_description
1 polymer ?
#
loop_
_entity_poly.entity_id
_entity_poly.type
_entity_poly.pdbx_seq_one_letter_code
_entity_poly.pdbx_strand_id
1 'polypeptide(L)'
;MASEENRRPPPSLAGVSSTTATSRVARTGVLLRACHPAPAAAVTALSAAMALAAGRGVLGTALTTGAVAAGQLSIGWSNDLVDRGRDADAGRTDKPLAGREVSAGRVAGATRWAVVCCVLLSAACGPAAATAHLVAVAAGWAYNLRLKATAWSWLPYAVAFALLPAFVTLAPPGGRWPAPAVLGAGALLGVSAHFANVLPDLAADRAAGVRGLPQRLGRRVSATAAVLAATAAALLLAPGWPTLAVTAPPALTVLLAPPRSRAPFLAVIAAAAVALAVLLFGRGPGL
;
A
#
# COMPACT_ATOMS: atom_id res chain seq x y z
N MET A 1 56.71 6.49 52.83
CA MET A 1 55.35 5.93 52.64
C MET A 1 54.54 6.93 51.82
N ALA A 2 53.76 6.42 50.88
CA ALA A 2 52.86 7.10 49.92
C ALA A 2 53.50 7.63 48.61
N SER A 3 53.44 6.79 47.57
CA SER A 3 53.30 7.20 46.17
C SER A 3 52.34 6.21 45.54
N GLU A 4 51.06 6.54 45.49
CA GLU A 4 50.04 5.75 44.81
C GLU A 4 49.56 6.47 43.55
N GLU A 5 49.74 5.74 42.46
CA GLU A 5 49.57 6.07 41.06
C GLU A 5 48.08 6.21 40.71
N ASN A 6 47.68 7.39 40.23
CA ASN A 6 46.32 7.69 39.78
C ASN A 6 46.01 6.98 38.44
N ARG A 7 45.60 5.70 38.50
CA ARG A 7 45.04 4.99 37.35
C ARG A 7 43.55 5.24 37.24
N ARG A 8 43.13 6.04 36.25
CA ARG A 8 41.72 6.12 35.86
C ARG A 8 41.26 4.78 35.26
N PRO A 9 40.08 4.27 35.62
CA PRO A 9 39.53 3.06 35.00
C PRO A 9 39.13 3.33 33.55
N PRO A 10 39.23 2.35 32.64
CA PRO A 10 38.80 2.50 31.26
C PRO A 10 37.27 2.62 31.16
N PRO A 11 36.73 3.37 30.18
CA PRO A 11 35.29 3.50 30.01
C PRO A 11 34.65 2.15 29.68
N SER A 12 33.58 1.82 30.40
CA SER A 12 32.78 0.61 30.26
C SER A 12 32.17 0.50 28.85
N LEU A 13 32.52 -0.59 28.13
CA LEU A 13 31.99 -0.94 26.81
C LEU A 13 30.55 -1.53 26.86
N ALA A 14 30.00 -1.78 28.06
CA ALA A 14 28.74 -2.49 28.23
C ALA A 14 27.49 -1.63 27.93
N GLY A 15 27.60 -0.29 27.97
CA GLY A 15 26.48 0.63 27.75
C GLY A 15 26.18 0.95 26.28
N VAL A 16 27.11 0.67 25.36
CA VAL A 16 26.97 1.09 23.94
C VAL A 16 26.03 0.17 23.17
N SER A 17 26.04 -1.14 23.43
CA SER A 17 25.29 -2.13 22.64
C SER A 17 23.77 -2.07 22.89
N SER A 18 23.33 -1.86 24.13
CA SER A 18 21.92 -1.84 24.53
C SER A 18 21.20 -0.55 24.08
N THR A 19 21.83 0.61 24.20
CA THR A 19 21.27 1.89 23.72
C THR A 19 21.17 1.93 22.18
N THR A 20 22.10 1.29 21.48
CA THR A 20 22.12 1.26 20.02
C THR A 20 20.99 0.40 19.44
N ALA A 21 20.68 -0.75 20.03
CA ALA A 21 19.59 -1.62 19.60
C ALA A 21 18.21 -0.95 19.80
N THR A 22 17.94 -0.38 20.98
CA THR A 22 16.70 0.35 21.28
C THR A 22 16.53 1.56 20.36
N SER A 23 17.62 2.29 20.07
CA SER A 23 17.58 3.40 19.12
C SER A 23 17.39 2.97 17.66
N ARG A 24 17.82 1.76 17.26
CA ARG A 24 17.57 1.22 15.91
C ARG A 24 16.14 0.76 15.74
N VAL A 25 15.58 0.04 16.73
CA VAL A 25 14.17 -0.40 16.71
C VAL A 25 13.23 0.80 16.71
N ALA A 26 13.51 1.82 17.53
CA ALA A 26 12.78 3.09 17.49
C ALA A 26 12.90 3.77 16.12
N ARG A 27 14.11 3.81 15.53
CA ARG A 27 14.34 4.39 14.18
C ARG A 27 13.60 3.62 13.06
N THR A 28 13.58 2.29 13.10
CA THR A 28 12.84 1.46 12.14
C THR A 28 11.34 1.65 12.31
N GLY A 29 10.84 1.71 13.55
CA GLY A 29 9.43 2.00 13.84
C GLY A 29 8.99 3.37 13.32
N VAL A 30 9.84 4.38 13.46
CA VAL A 30 9.59 5.73 12.91
C VAL A 30 9.52 5.72 11.38
N LEU A 31 10.43 4.99 10.70
CA LEU A 31 10.39 4.85 9.25
C LEU A 31 9.14 4.08 8.77
N LEU A 32 8.73 3.02 9.47
CA LEU A 32 7.52 2.27 9.13
C LEU A 32 6.24 3.09 9.32
N ARG A 33 6.18 3.98 10.32
CA ARG A 33 5.04 4.91 10.45
C ARG A 33 4.99 5.92 9.31
N ALA A 34 6.15 6.34 8.80
CA ALA A 34 6.27 7.29 7.68
C ALA A 34 5.90 6.70 6.30
N CYS A 35 5.53 5.41 6.20
CA CYS A 35 5.09 4.84 4.92
C CYS A 35 3.58 4.57 4.84
N HIS A 36 2.78 5.07 5.79
CA HIS A 36 1.36 4.73 5.92
C HIS A 36 1.15 3.19 6.00
N PRO A 37 1.47 2.56 7.15
CA PRO A 37 1.69 1.13 7.22
C PRO A 37 0.45 0.28 6.92
N ALA A 38 -0.77 0.80 7.13
CA ALA A 38 -1.99 0.02 6.96
C ALA A 38 -2.30 -0.35 5.49
N PRO A 39 -2.38 0.61 4.53
CA PRO A 39 -2.50 0.28 3.11
C PRO A 39 -1.36 -0.61 2.59
N ALA A 40 -0.11 -0.29 2.96
CA ALA A 40 1.07 -1.05 2.53
C ALA A 40 1.03 -2.51 3.03
N ALA A 41 0.68 -2.72 4.30
CA ALA A 41 0.53 -4.06 4.88
C ALA A 41 -0.61 -4.84 4.21
N ALA A 42 -1.74 -4.21 3.94
CA ALA A 42 -2.87 -4.87 3.31
C ALA A 42 -2.55 -5.34 1.88
N VAL A 43 -1.97 -4.48 1.04
CA VAL A 43 -1.61 -4.86 -0.34
C VAL A 43 -0.52 -5.95 -0.34
N THR A 44 0.44 -5.85 0.58
CA THR A 44 1.50 -6.87 0.76
C THR A 44 0.90 -8.21 1.18
N ALA A 45 0.01 -8.22 2.17
CA ALA A 45 -0.64 -9.43 2.66
C ALA A 45 -1.53 -10.07 1.59
N LEU A 46 -2.29 -9.27 0.84
CA LEU A 46 -3.11 -9.74 -0.28
C LEU A 46 -2.24 -10.40 -1.36
N SER A 47 -1.09 -9.80 -1.67
CA SER A 47 -0.14 -10.33 -2.65
C SER A 47 0.51 -11.64 -2.19
N ALA A 48 0.85 -11.73 -0.90
CA ALA A 48 1.32 -12.97 -0.30
C ALA A 48 0.28 -14.08 -0.39
N ALA A 49 -0.98 -13.77 -0.05
CA ALA A 49 -2.10 -14.72 -0.15
C ALA A 49 -2.33 -15.19 -1.59
N MET A 50 -2.30 -14.27 -2.57
CA MET A 50 -2.39 -14.63 -3.99
C MET A 50 -1.24 -15.53 -4.44
N ALA A 51 0.00 -15.24 -4.04
CA ALA A 51 1.15 -16.06 -4.40
C ALA A 51 1.09 -17.47 -3.78
N LEU A 52 0.68 -17.57 -2.52
CA LEU A 52 0.46 -18.86 -1.85
C LEU A 52 -0.60 -19.68 -2.57
N ALA A 53 -1.74 -19.06 -2.88
CA ALA A 53 -2.86 -19.75 -3.50
C ALA A 53 -2.60 -20.11 -4.97
N ALA A 54 -1.75 -19.36 -5.66
CA ALA A 54 -1.23 -19.70 -6.98
C ALA A 54 -0.12 -20.77 -6.94
N GLY A 55 0.19 -21.37 -5.78
CA GLY A 55 1.14 -22.47 -5.67
C GLY A 55 2.59 -22.07 -5.96
N ARG A 56 2.99 -20.81 -5.74
CA ARG A 56 4.33 -20.28 -6.06
C ARG A 56 5.48 -20.90 -5.26
N GLY A 57 5.18 -21.81 -4.32
CA GLY A 57 6.15 -22.34 -3.35
C GLY A 57 6.64 -21.27 -2.37
N VAL A 58 7.52 -21.68 -1.46
CA VAL A 58 8.05 -20.79 -0.41
C VAL A 58 8.86 -19.64 -1.01
N LEU A 59 9.83 -19.96 -1.88
CA LEU A 59 10.70 -18.96 -2.49
C LEU A 59 9.92 -17.99 -3.39
N GLY A 60 9.03 -18.49 -4.25
CA GLY A 60 8.23 -17.65 -5.14
C GLY A 60 7.29 -16.72 -4.37
N THR A 61 6.68 -17.21 -3.28
CA THR A 61 5.88 -16.38 -2.38
C THR A 61 6.71 -15.31 -1.68
N ALA A 62 7.90 -15.66 -1.18
CA ALA A 62 8.80 -14.71 -0.52
C ALA A 62 9.27 -13.60 -1.48
N LEU A 63 9.64 -13.95 -2.72
CA LEU A 63 10.03 -12.99 -3.75
C LEU A 63 8.88 -12.06 -4.13
N THR A 64 7.69 -12.58 -4.41
CA THR A 64 6.51 -11.76 -4.72
C THR A 64 6.18 -10.82 -3.55
N THR A 65 6.13 -11.34 -2.34
CA THR A 65 5.79 -10.57 -1.13
C THR A 65 6.83 -9.48 -0.87
N GLY A 66 8.11 -9.82 -0.96
CA GLY A 66 9.22 -8.88 -0.77
C GLY A 66 9.23 -7.78 -1.83
N ALA A 67 8.98 -8.12 -3.10
CA ALA A 67 8.88 -7.15 -4.18
C ALA A 67 7.76 -6.14 -3.92
N VAL A 68 6.55 -6.63 -3.62
CA VAL A 68 5.40 -5.77 -3.33
C VAL A 68 5.64 -4.91 -2.09
N ALA A 69 6.17 -5.49 -1.01
CA ALA A 69 6.51 -4.76 0.20
C ALA A 69 7.48 -3.61 -0.09
N ALA A 70 8.56 -3.88 -0.84
CA ALA A 70 9.53 -2.86 -1.23
C ALA A 70 8.89 -1.77 -2.11
N GLY A 71 8.03 -2.16 -3.06
CA GLY A 71 7.25 -1.23 -3.88
C GLY A 71 6.37 -0.32 -3.03
N GLN A 72 5.58 -0.89 -2.11
CA GLN A 72 4.70 -0.14 -1.20
C GLN A 72 5.48 0.81 -0.28
N LEU A 73 6.61 0.37 0.28
CA LEU A 73 7.49 1.23 1.08
C LEU A 73 8.00 2.42 0.25
N SER A 74 8.42 2.18 -1.00
CA SER A 74 8.89 3.25 -1.90
C SER A 74 7.78 4.28 -2.19
N ILE A 75 6.56 3.82 -2.44
CA ILE A 75 5.40 4.68 -2.72
C ILE A 75 5.04 5.47 -1.45
N GLY A 76 4.97 4.82 -0.30
CA GLY A 76 4.62 5.47 0.97
C GLY A 76 5.62 6.57 1.35
N TRP A 77 6.91 6.26 1.34
CA TRP A 77 7.94 7.25 1.67
C TRP A 77 8.08 8.37 0.64
N SER A 78 7.90 8.07 -0.66
CA SER A 78 7.89 9.11 -1.69
C SER A 78 6.72 10.07 -1.52
N ASN A 79 5.54 9.58 -1.10
CA ASN A 79 4.39 10.43 -0.81
C ASN A 79 4.71 11.42 0.32
N ASP A 80 5.24 10.93 1.44
CA ASP A 80 5.60 11.77 2.58
C ASP A 80 6.66 12.82 2.20
N LEU A 81 7.66 12.43 1.40
CA LEU A 81 8.69 13.37 0.92
C LEU A 81 8.11 14.48 0.02
N VAL A 82 7.19 14.12 -0.88
CA VAL A 82 6.51 15.08 -1.77
C VAL A 82 5.58 15.99 -0.98
N ASP A 83 4.92 15.45 0.06
CA ASP A 83 3.91 16.16 0.84
C ASP A 83 4.46 16.92 2.04
N ARG A 84 5.76 16.77 2.34
CA ARG A 84 6.42 17.32 3.54
C ARG A 84 6.07 18.77 3.87
N GLY A 85 5.97 19.64 2.85
CA GLY A 85 5.67 21.06 3.03
C GLY A 85 4.21 21.24 3.43
N ARG A 86 3.31 20.67 2.64
CA ARG A 86 1.86 20.69 2.90
C ARG A 86 1.52 20.08 4.26
N ASP A 87 2.16 18.97 4.61
CA ASP A 87 1.92 18.28 5.89
C ASP A 87 2.43 19.12 7.07
N ALA A 88 3.55 19.82 6.91
CA ALA A 88 4.05 20.76 7.92
C ALA A 88 3.13 21.98 8.06
N ASP A 89 2.69 22.58 6.95
CA ASP A 89 1.76 23.71 6.93
C ASP A 89 0.40 23.36 7.56
N ALA A 90 -0.04 22.11 7.39
CA ALA A 90 -1.26 21.57 7.99
C ALA A 90 -1.09 21.10 9.45
N GLY A 91 0.11 21.22 10.03
CA GLY A 91 0.37 20.83 11.42
C GLY A 91 0.20 19.33 11.72
N ARG A 92 0.48 18.45 10.74
CA ARG A 92 0.32 16.99 10.85
C ARG A 92 1.38 16.35 11.76
N THR A 93 1.24 16.51 13.08
CA THR A 93 2.14 15.92 14.08
C THR A 93 2.07 14.39 14.14
N ASP A 94 1.05 13.78 13.55
CA ASP A 94 0.94 12.32 13.39
C ASP A 94 1.92 11.75 12.35
N LYS A 95 2.46 12.59 11.45
CA LYS A 95 3.39 12.18 10.40
C LYS A 95 4.84 12.41 10.86
N PRO A 96 5.69 11.37 10.94
CA PRO A 96 7.05 11.50 11.47
C PRO A 96 7.93 12.52 10.75
N LEU A 97 7.73 12.71 9.43
CA LEU A 97 8.49 13.67 8.65
C LEU A 97 8.05 15.12 8.89
N ALA A 98 6.74 15.35 9.06
CA ALA A 98 6.18 16.67 9.37
C ALA A 98 6.45 17.08 10.82
N GLY A 99 6.37 16.12 11.75
CA GLY A 99 6.77 16.28 13.16
C GLY A 99 8.28 16.35 13.40
N ARG A 100 9.11 16.28 12.33
CA ARG A 100 10.59 16.32 12.38
C ARG A 100 11.24 15.21 13.21
N GLU A 101 10.53 14.11 13.48
CA GLU A 101 11.05 12.92 14.15
C GLU A 101 12.08 12.17 13.29
N VAL A 102 11.99 12.31 11.95
CA VAL A 102 12.95 11.79 10.98
C VAL A 102 13.33 12.85 9.95
N SER A 103 14.59 12.86 9.50
CA SER A 103 15.05 13.80 8.48
C SER A 103 14.64 13.36 7.08
N ALA A 104 14.37 14.33 6.20
CA ALA A 104 14.05 14.09 4.79
C ALA A 104 15.16 13.29 4.08
N GLY A 105 16.44 13.54 4.41
CA GLY A 105 17.57 12.80 3.85
C GLY A 105 17.54 11.30 4.18
N ARG A 106 17.10 10.92 5.39
CA ARG A 106 16.95 9.50 5.78
C ARG A 106 15.79 8.84 5.05
N VAL A 107 14.64 9.50 4.98
CA VAL A 107 13.47 8.98 4.24
C VAL A 107 13.79 8.85 2.75
N ALA A 108 14.52 9.80 2.16
CA ALA A 108 14.97 9.73 0.77
C ALA A 108 15.96 8.58 0.55
N GLY A 109 16.89 8.35 1.48
CA GLY A 109 17.80 7.20 1.45
C GLY A 109 17.04 5.87 1.50
N ALA A 110 16.08 5.75 2.43
CA ALA A 110 15.23 4.57 2.55
C ALA A 110 14.38 4.33 1.30
N THR A 111 13.81 5.40 0.72
CA THR A 111 13.04 5.36 -0.54
C THR A 111 13.89 4.80 -1.68
N ARG A 112 15.13 5.30 -1.85
CA ARG A 112 16.04 4.79 -2.89
C ARG A 112 16.34 3.30 -2.72
N TRP A 113 16.64 2.87 -1.50
CA TRP A 113 16.87 1.45 -1.21
C TRP A 113 15.64 0.59 -1.47
N ALA A 114 14.44 1.05 -1.09
CA ALA A 114 13.19 0.35 -1.40
C ALA A 114 12.96 0.22 -2.92
N VAL A 115 13.27 1.25 -3.72
CA VAL A 115 13.21 1.17 -5.18
C VAL A 115 14.18 0.11 -5.72
N VAL A 116 15.44 0.10 -5.26
CA VAL A 116 16.44 -0.90 -5.69
C VAL A 116 15.97 -2.31 -5.35
N CYS A 117 15.55 -2.54 -4.10
CA CYS A 117 15.02 -3.83 -3.66
C CYS A 117 13.78 -4.24 -4.49
N CYS A 118 12.87 -3.30 -4.75
CA CYS A 118 11.68 -3.53 -5.56
C CYS A 118 12.08 -4.02 -6.96
N VAL A 119 13.01 -3.35 -7.64
CA VAL A 119 13.47 -3.73 -8.99
C VAL A 119 14.11 -5.12 -8.98
N LEU A 120 15.04 -5.37 -8.06
CA LEU A 120 15.76 -6.65 -7.99
C LEU A 120 14.84 -7.83 -7.67
N LEU A 121 13.95 -7.68 -6.69
CA LEU A 121 13.00 -8.72 -6.31
C LEU A 121 11.95 -8.95 -7.41
N SER A 122 11.52 -7.89 -8.10
CA SER A 122 10.62 -8.02 -9.25
C SER A 122 11.29 -8.77 -10.39
N ALA A 123 12.55 -8.44 -10.71
CA ALA A 123 13.33 -9.11 -11.74
C ALA A 123 13.54 -10.60 -11.43
N ALA A 124 13.73 -10.94 -10.16
CA ALA A 124 13.84 -12.34 -9.71
C ALA A 124 12.54 -13.16 -9.93
N CYS A 125 11.39 -12.50 -10.13
CA CYS A 125 10.13 -13.15 -10.52
C CYS A 125 9.99 -13.37 -12.04
N GLY A 126 10.98 -12.96 -12.86
CA GLY A 126 10.96 -13.06 -14.31
C GLY A 126 10.50 -11.77 -15.01
N PRO A 127 10.89 -11.55 -16.29
CA PRO A 127 10.76 -10.25 -16.95
C PRO A 127 9.30 -9.80 -17.15
N ALA A 128 8.38 -10.71 -17.48
CA ALA A 128 6.97 -10.38 -17.67
C ALA A 128 6.32 -9.93 -16.35
N ALA A 129 6.53 -10.70 -15.28
CA ALA A 129 6.09 -10.36 -13.93
C ALA A 129 6.72 -9.05 -13.45
N ALA A 130 8.04 -8.89 -13.64
CA ALA A 130 8.76 -7.67 -13.28
C ALA A 130 8.16 -6.45 -13.96
N THR A 131 7.86 -6.55 -15.25
CA THR A 131 7.24 -5.46 -16.02
C THR A 131 5.88 -5.07 -15.44
N ALA A 132 5.00 -6.05 -15.20
CA ALA A 132 3.69 -5.79 -14.62
C ALA A 132 3.79 -5.09 -13.25
N HIS A 133 4.66 -5.58 -12.36
CA HIS A 133 4.82 -4.99 -11.03
C HIS A 133 5.48 -3.60 -11.07
N LEU A 134 6.51 -3.40 -11.89
CA LEU A 134 7.18 -2.11 -12.01
C LEU A 134 6.28 -1.05 -12.65
N VAL A 135 5.40 -1.41 -13.59
CA VAL A 135 4.36 -0.51 -14.09
C VAL A 135 3.36 -0.14 -12.99
N ALA A 136 2.94 -1.10 -12.17
CA ALA A 136 2.07 -0.84 -11.02
C ALA A 136 2.72 0.13 -10.01
N VAL A 137 4.01 -0.06 -9.70
CA VAL A 137 4.77 0.82 -8.80
C VAL A 137 4.97 2.21 -9.42
N ALA A 138 5.29 2.28 -10.71
CA ALA A 138 5.42 3.53 -11.45
C ALA A 138 4.10 4.32 -11.46
N ALA A 139 2.96 3.64 -11.55
CA ALA A 139 1.65 4.27 -11.42
C ALA A 139 1.49 4.93 -10.03
N GLY A 140 1.85 4.22 -8.95
CA GLY A 140 1.86 4.79 -7.59
C GLY A 140 2.75 6.02 -7.45
N TRP A 141 3.94 6.01 -8.05
CA TRP A 141 4.81 7.20 -8.11
C TRP A 141 4.18 8.34 -8.91
N ALA A 142 3.59 8.07 -10.08
CA ALA A 142 2.91 9.07 -10.88
C ALA A 142 1.72 9.70 -10.14
N TYR A 143 1.02 8.91 -9.31
CA TYR A 143 0.00 9.42 -8.39
C TYR A 143 0.57 10.45 -7.43
N ASN A 144 1.62 10.10 -6.69
CA ASN A 144 2.25 10.96 -5.69
C ASN A 144 2.80 12.25 -6.29
N LEU A 145 3.49 12.15 -7.43
CA LEU A 145 4.19 13.27 -8.06
C LEU A 145 3.24 14.27 -8.72
N ARG A 146 2.08 13.82 -9.25
CA ARG A 146 1.22 14.71 -10.04
C ARG A 146 -0.25 14.34 -9.99
N LEU A 147 -0.59 13.07 -10.27
CA LEU A 147 -1.96 12.74 -10.67
C LEU A 147 -2.98 12.86 -9.53
N LYS A 148 -2.55 12.76 -8.26
CA LYS A 148 -3.44 12.86 -7.10
C LYS A 148 -4.25 14.16 -7.03
N ALA A 149 -3.71 15.26 -7.57
CA ALA A 149 -4.38 16.57 -7.59
C ALA A 149 -5.14 16.84 -8.91
N THR A 150 -5.32 15.83 -9.77
CA THR A 150 -5.94 15.97 -11.10
C THR A 150 -7.19 15.10 -11.25
N ALA A 151 -7.99 15.35 -12.31
CA ALA A 151 -9.13 14.48 -12.64
C ALA A 151 -8.73 13.02 -12.96
N TRP A 152 -7.43 12.76 -13.19
CA TRP A 152 -6.88 11.42 -13.45
C TRP A 152 -6.42 10.69 -12.19
N SER A 153 -6.71 11.19 -10.98
CA SER A 153 -6.26 10.60 -9.71
C SER A 153 -6.65 9.13 -9.52
N TRP A 154 -7.72 8.67 -10.18
CA TRP A 154 -8.22 7.28 -10.09
C TRP A 154 -7.40 6.30 -10.93
N LEU A 155 -6.80 6.77 -12.02
CA LEU A 155 -6.17 5.92 -13.03
C LEU A 155 -4.98 5.13 -12.48
N PRO A 156 -4.08 5.73 -11.67
CA PRO A 156 -2.98 4.97 -11.07
C PRO A 156 -3.42 3.78 -10.23
N TYR A 157 -4.49 3.94 -9.44
CA TYR A 157 -5.03 2.86 -8.62
C TYR A 157 -5.64 1.76 -9.48
N ALA A 158 -6.38 2.12 -10.53
CA ALA A 158 -6.94 1.16 -11.47
C ALA A 158 -5.85 0.31 -12.13
N VAL A 159 -4.79 0.96 -12.64
CA VAL A 159 -3.64 0.26 -13.26
C VAL A 159 -2.93 -0.64 -12.25
N ALA A 160 -2.60 -0.11 -11.06
CA ALA A 160 -1.83 -0.85 -10.07
C ALA A 160 -2.57 -2.10 -9.58
N PHE A 161 -3.86 -1.99 -9.29
CA PHE A 161 -4.66 -3.13 -8.81
C PHE A 161 -4.98 -4.13 -9.93
N ALA A 162 -5.16 -3.68 -11.18
CA ALA A 162 -5.34 -4.58 -12.32
C ALA A 162 -4.08 -5.44 -12.58
N LEU A 163 -2.89 -4.87 -12.41
CA LEU A 163 -1.63 -5.55 -12.68
C LEU A 163 -1.15 -6.45 -11.53
N LEU A 164 -1.75 -6.33 -10.35
CA LEU A 164 -1.31 -7.12 -9.18
C LEU A 164 -1.52 -8.63 -9.37
N PRO A 165 -2.67 -9.14 -9.87
CA PRO A 165 -2.80 -10.54 -10.24
C PRO A 165 -1.84 -10.96 -11.35
N ALA A 166 -1.59 -10.08 -12.33
CA ALA A 166 -0.67 -10.36 -13.44
C ALA A 166 0.77 -10.56 -12.95
N PHE A 167 1.19 -9.81 -11.93
CA PHE A 167 2.49 -10.03 -11.31
C PHE A 167 2.64 -11.46 -10.76
N VAL A 168 1.57 -12.01 -10.18
CA VAL A 168 1.58 -13.36 -9.62
C VAL A 168 1.54 -14.43 -10.72
N THR A 169 0.64 -14.30 -11.69
CA THR A 169 0.39 -15.35 -12.70
C THR A 169 1.42 -15.39 -13.84
N LEU A 170 2.13 -14.28 -14.11
CA LEU A 170 3.20 -14.23 -15.12
C LEU A 170 4.56 -14.69 -14.58
N ALA A 171 4.69 -14.84 -13.27
CA ALA A 171 5.96 -15.15 -12.64
C ALA A 171 6.44 -16.62 -12.74
N PRO A 172 5.59 -17.66 -12.82
CA PRO A 172 6.07 -19.02 -13.09
C PRO A 172 6.46 -19.20 -14.57
N PRO A 173 7.34 -20.15 -14.92
CA PRO A 173 7.64 -20.50 -16.31
C PRO A 173 6.37 -20.82 -17.10
N GLY A 174 6.20 -20.23 -18.28
CA GLY A 174 4.97 -20.38 -19.08
C GLY A 174 3.74 -19.66 -18.51
N GLY A 175 3.94 -18.77 -17.52
CA GLY A 175 2.90 -17.97 -16.89
C GLY A 175 2.05 -17.21 -17.90
N ARG A 176 0.76 -17.07 -17.59
CA ARG A 176 -0.24 -16.50 -18.48
C ARG A 176 -0.82 -15.23 -17.88
N TRP A 177 -1.28 -14.35 -18.75
CA TRP A 177 -2.07 -13.20 -18.32
C TRP A 177 -3.33 -13.67 -17.58
N PRO A 178 -3.72 -13.01 -16.48
CA PRO A 178 -5.01 -13.27 -15.85
C PRO A 178 -6.15 -13.07 -16.85
N ALA A 179 -7.26 -13.77 -16.63
CA ALA A 179 -8.46 -13.55 -17.44
C ALA A 179 -8.86 -12.06 -17.43
N PRO A 180 -9.38 -11.52 -18.55
CA PRO A 180 -9.78 -10.10 -18.61
C PRO A 180 -10.74 -9.66 -17.50
N ALA A 181 -11.62 -10.56 -17.05
CA ALA A 181 -12.51 -10.31 -15.91
C ALA A 181 -11.76 -10.06 -14.59
N VAL A 182 -10.64 -10.76 -14.35
CA VAL A 182 -9.79 -10.58 -13.16
C VAL A 182 -9.05 -9.25 -13.23
N LEU A 183 -8.52 -8.89 -14.40
CA LEU A 183 -7.89 -7.59 -14.62
C LEU A 183 -8.90 -6.44 -14.42
N GLY A 184 -10.10 -6.58 -14.98
CA GLY A 184 -11.19 -5.60 -14.84
C GLY A 184 -11.67 -5.45 -13.40
N ALA A 185 -11.83 -6.57 -12.68
CA ALA A 185 -12.17 -6.54 -11.26
C ALA A 185 -11.08 -5.89 -10.40
N GLY A 186 -9.81 -6.20 -10.67
CA GLY A 186 -8.68 -5.51 -10.04
C GLY A 186 -8.72 -4.00 -10.27
N ALA A 187 -8.93 -3.56 -11.52
CA ALA A 187 -9.05 -2.15 -11.86
C ALA A 187 -10.17 -1.45 -11.06
N LEU A 188 -11.36 -2.06 -11.01
CA LEU A 188 -12.51 -1.54 -10.28
C LEU A 188 -12.30 -1.51 -8.76
N LEU A 189 -11.64 -2.53 -8.19
CA LEU A 189 -11.22 -2.51 -6.78
C LEU A 189 -10.22 -1.38 -6.51
N GLY A 190 -9.28 -1.13 -7.43
CA GLY A 190 -8.37 0.01 -7.35
C GLY A 190 -9.13 1.35 -7.33
N VAL A 191 -10.08 1.53 -8.25
CA VAL A 191 -10.95 2.73 -8.27
C VAL A 191 -11.72 2.84 -6.96
N SER A 192 -12.33 1.77 -6.49
CA SER A 192 -13.05 1.76 -5.21
C SER A 192 -12.16 2.18 -4.04
N ALA A 193 -10.97 1.57 -3.94
CA ALA A 193 -10.00 1.87 -2.90
C ALA A 193 -9.54 3.34 -2.94
N HIS A 194 -9.28 3.90 -4.13
CA HIS A 194 -8.93 5.31 -4.29
C HIS A 194 -10.02 6.23 -3.73
N PHE A 195 -11.26 6.03 -4.19
CA PHE A 195 -12.37 6.85 -3.77
C PHE A 195 -12.64 6.73 -2.26
N ALA A 196 -12.62 5.52 -1.71
CA ALA A 196 -12.79 5.28 -0.28
C ALA A 196 -11.65 5.89 0.56
N ASN A 197 -10.40 5.81 0.08
CA ASN A 197 -9.22 6.34 0.76
C ASN A 197 -9.25 7.87 0.88
N VAL A 198 -9.86 8.56 -0.10
CA VAL A 198 -9.97 10.02 -0.08
C VAL A 198 -11.04 10.52 0.88
N LEU A 199 -12.09 9.74 1.17
CA LEU A 199 -13.26 10.23 1.93
C LEU A 199 -12.94 10.86 3.30
N PRO A 200 -12.07 10.29 4.16
CA PRO A 200 -11.82 10.82 5.49
C PRO A 200 -11.17 12.21 5.48
N ASP A 201 -10.29 12.44 4.51
CA ASP A 201 -9.46 13.65 4.41
C ASP A 201 -9.96 14.62 3.31
N LEU A 202 -11.03 14.27 2.58
CA LEU A 202 -11.52 14.99 1.39
C LEU A 202 -11.63 16.50 1.57
N ALA A 203 -12.20 16.95 2.70
CA ALA A 203 -12.39 18.38 2.96
C ALA A 203 -11.05 19.10 3.23
N ALA A 204 -10.17 18.48 4.02
CA ALA A 204 -8.85 19.03 4.35
C ALA A 204 -7.96 19.06 3.09
N ASP A 205 -7.94 17.98 2.32
CA ASP A 205 -7.24 17.88 1.04
C ASP A 205 -7.68 18.96 0.06
N ARG A 206 -8.99 19.18 -0.07
CA ARG A 206 -9.54 20.22 -0.95
C ARG A 206 -9.12 21.62 -0.50
N ALA A 207 -9.13 21.89 0.82
CA ALA A 207 -8.65 23.16 1.37
C ALA A 207 -7.16 23.37 1.11
N ALA A 208 -6.36 22.30 1.14
CA ALA A 208 -4.94 22.30 0.82
C ALA A 208 -4.64 22.24 -0.70
N GLY A 209 -5.64 22.45 -1.55
CA GLY A 209 -5.49 22.54 -3.00
C GLY A 209 -5.45 21.20 -3.76
N VAL A 210 -5.59 20.06 -3.08
CA VAL A 210 -5.67 18.74 -3.74
C VAL A 210 -7.05 18.59 -4.36
N ARG A 211 -7.10 18.63 -5.70
CA ARG A 211 -8.34 18.58 -6.50
C ARG A 211 -8.38 17.35 -7.42
N GLY A 212 -8.20 16.18 -6.81
CA GLY A 212 -8.43 14.89 -7.46
C GLY A 212 -9.88 14.70 -7.90
N LEU A 213 -10.17 13.64 -8.65
CA LEU A 213 -11.53 13.35 -9.10
C LEU A 213 -12.53 13.19 -7.93
N PRO A 214 -12.24 12.43 -6.85
CA PRO A 214 -13.16 12.32 -5.73
C PRO A 214 -13.38 13.67 -5.03
N GLN A 215 -12.31 14.47 -4.88
CA GLN A 215 -12.43 15.82 -4.33
C GLN A 215 -13.34 16.66 -5.22
N ARG A 216 -13.27 16.61 -6.56
CA ARG A 216 -14.16 17.37 -7.45
C ARG A 216 -15.62 16.96 -7.33
N LEU A 217 -15.89 15.65 -7.28
CA LEU A 217 -17.24 15.08 -7.19
C LEU A 217 -17.90 15.27 -5.82
N GLY A 218 -17.09 15.49 -4.78
CA GLY A 218 -17.57 15.65 -3.41
C GLY A 218 -17.88 14.33 -2.71
N ARG A 219 -18.14 14.40 -1.39
CA ARG A 219 -18.17 13.23 -0.49
C ARG A 219 -19.23 12.20 -0.89
N ARG A 220 -20.47 12.62 -1.14
CA ARG A 220 -21.59 11.70 -1.44
C ARG A 220 -21.35 10.93 -2.74
N VAL A 221 -21.09 11.63 -3.83
CA VAL A 221 -20.83 11.01 -5.14
C VAL A 221 -19.60 10.11 -5.07
N SER A 222 -18.56 10.52 -4.35
CA SER A 222 -17.36 9.71 -4.19
C SER A 222 -17.61 8.42 -3.41
N ALA A 223 -18.39 8.49 -2.34
CA ALA A 223 -18.81 7.33 -1.57
C ALA A 223 -19.63 6.36 -2.42
N THR A 224 -20.61 6.86 -3.18
CA THR A 224 -21.41 6.06 -4.11
C THR A 224 -20.53 5.40 -5.18
N ALA A 225 -19.61 6.15 -5.80
CA ALA A 225 -18.69 5.61 -6.79
C ALA A 225 -17.80 4.49 -6.22
N ALA A 226 -17.30 4.64 -4.99
CA ALA A 226 -16.52 3.60 -4.32
C ALA A 226 -17.32 2.29 -4.18
N VAL A 227 -18.57 2.40 -3.74
CA VAL A 227 -19.47 1.24 -3.55
C VAL A 227 -19.81 0.59 -4.88
N LEU A 228 -20.22 1.38 -5.89
CA LEU A 228 -20.58 0.85 -7.21
C LEU A 228 -19.39 0.14 -7.87
N ALA A 229 -18.19 0.69 -7.77
CA ALA A 229 -16.99 0.06 -8.31
C ALA A 229 -16.67 -1.27 -7.60
N ALA A 230 -16.77 -1.33 -6.27
CA ALA A 230 -16.58 -2.59 -5.53
C ALA A 230 -17.63 -3.65 -5.91
N THR A 231 -18.91 -3.24 -6.03
CA THR A 231 -19.99 -4.13 -6.44
C THR A 231 -19.78 -4.67 -7.86
N ALA A 232 -19.41 -3.79 -8.80
CA ALA A 232 -19.11 -4.19 -10.17
C ALA A 232 -17.93 -5.18 -10.22
N ALA A 233 -16.87 -4.94 -9.44
CA ALA A 233 -15.74 -5.86 -9.35
C ALA A 233 -16.16 -7.26 -8.85
N ALA A 234 -17.00 -7.31 -7.82
CA ALA A 234 -17.48 -8.56 -7.28
C ALA A 234 -18.37 -9.33 -8.28
N LEU A 235 -19.25 -8.62 -9.00
CA LEU A 235 -20.09 -9.20 -10.06
C LEU A 235 -19.26 -9.78 -11.22
N LEU A 236 -18.14 -9.14 -11.58
CA LEU A 236 -17.21 -9.62 -12.58
C LEU A 236 -16.53 -10.95 -12.19
N LEU A 237 -16.30 -11.18 -10.89
CA LEU A 237 -15.56 -12.33 -10.40
C LEU A 237 -16.44 -13.55 -10.10
N ALA A 238 -17.61 -13.31 -9.51
CA ALA A 238 -18.53 -14.35 -9.07
C ALA A 238 -19.99 -13.85 -9.08
N PRO A 239 -20.69 -13.86 -10.23
CA PRO A 239 -22.08 -13.42 -10.29
C PRO A 239 -22.99 -14.32 -9.43
N GLY A 240 -23.86 -13.72 -8.60
CA GLY A 240 -24.84 -14.43 -7.77
C GLY A 240 -24.99 -13.90 -6.34
N TRP A 241 -25.80 -14.57 -5.51
CA TRP A 241 -26.09 -14.14 -4.13
C TRP A 241 -24.87 -13.98 -3.20
N PRO A 242 -23.72 -14.70 -3.35
CA PRO A 242 -22.53 -14.46 -2.54
C PRO A 242 -21.92 -13.07 -2.78
N THR A 243 -22.14 -12.47 -3.95
CA THR A 243 -21.71 -11.09 -4.27
C THR A 243 -22.30 -10.08 -3.28
N LEU A 244 -23.59 -10.22 -2.95
CA LEU A 244 -24.30 -9.31 -2.07
C LEU A 244 -23.80 -9.40 -0.63
N ALA A 245 -23.42 -10.59 -0.16
CA ALA A 245 -22.87 -10.78 1.19
C ALA A 245 -21.49 -10.11 1.36
N VAL A 246 -20.69 -10.05 0.29
CA VAL A 246 -19.35 -9.44 0.30
C VAL A 246 -19.40 -7.92 0.08
N THR A 247 -20.36 -7.42 -0.71
CA THR A 247 -20.44 -5.99 -1.08
C THR A 247 -21.34 -5.17 -0.16
N ALA A 248 -22.31 -5.79 0.53
CA ALA A 248 -23.22 -5.07 1.42
C ALA A 248 -22.54 -4.45 2.66
N PRO A 249 -21.59 -5.11 3.37
CA PRO A 249 -20.93 -4.52 4.53
C PRO A 249 -20.06 -3.28 4.20
N PRO A 250 -19.24 -3.27 3.12
CA PRO A 250 -18.56 -2.06 2.65
C PRO A 250 -19.52 -0.96 2.23
N ALA A 251 -20.59 -1.31 1.51
CA ALA A 251 -21.61 -0.34 1.11
C ALA A 251 -22.25 0.33 2.33
N LEU A 252 -22.64 -0.47 3.32
CA LEU A 252 -23.29 -0.01 4.54
C LEU A 252 -22.33 0.81 5.40
N THR A 253 -21.08 0.37 5.56
CA THR A 253 -20.06 1.14 6.30
C THR A 253 -19.70 2.44 5.61
N VAL A 254 -19.58 2.48 4.28
CA VAL A 254 -19.39 3.73 3.52
C VAL A 254 -20.56 4.71 3.74
N LEU A 255 -21.80 4.21 3.77
CA LEU A 255 -23.01 5.02 3.95
C LEU A 255 -23.19 5.52 5.38
N LEU A 256 -22.88 4.69 6.38
CA LEU A 256 -23.15 4.96 7.80
C LEU A 256 -21.94 5.54 8.55
N ALA A 257 -20.73 5.46 8.00
CA ALA A 257 -19.54 5.89 8.72
C ALA A 257 -19.48 7.42 8.94
N PRO A 258 -19.05 7.87 10.14
CA PRO A 258 -18.77 9.27 10.42
C PRO A 258 -17.80 9.88 9.39
N PRO A 259 -17.88 11.20 9.13
CA PRO A 259 -17.09 11.89 8.11
C PRO A 259 -15.58 11.62 8.10
N ARG A 260 -14.97 11.38 9.27
CA ARG A 260 -13.53 11.18 9.44
C ARG A 260 -13.11 9.72 9.64
N SER A 261 -14.04 8.77 9.54
CA SER A 261 -13.75 7.36 9.82
C SER A 261 -12.97 6.71 8.67
N ARG A 262 -11.95 5.91 9.02
CA ARG A 262 -11.24 5.04 8.08
C ARG A 262 -11.95 3.70 7.80
N ALA A 263 -13.08 3.45 8.48
CA ALA A 263 -13.85 2.22 8.34
C ALA A 263 -14.28 1.92 6.88
N PRO A 264 -14.70 2.90 6.05
CA PRO A 264 -15.04 2.65 4.65
C PRO A 264 -13.89 2.04 3.85
N PHE A 265 -12.67 2.57 4.01
CA PHE A 265 -11.48 2.08 3.33
C PHE A 265 -11.11 0.66 3.81
N LEU A 266 -11.12 0.43 5.12
CA LEU A 266 -10.84 -0.89 5.69
C LEU A 266 -11.89 -1.93 5.27
N ALA A 267 -13.16 -1.54 5.13
CA ALA A 267 -14.22 -2.42 4.68
C ALA A 267 -14.04 -2.83 3.20
N VAL A 268 -13.61 -1.90 2.34
CA VAL A 268 -13.25 -2.23 0.94
C VAL A 268 -12.10 -3.23 0.90
N ILE A 269 -11.06 -3.04 1.72
CA ILE A 269 -9.94 -4.00 1.83
C ILE A 269 -10.43 -5.36 2.32
N ALA A 270 -11.26 -5.40 3.36
CA ALA A 270 -11.83 -6.63 3.88
C ALA A 270 -12.67 -7.36 2.82
N ALA A 271 -13.50 -6.64 2.06
CA ALA A 271 -14.27 -7.23 0.97
C ALA A 271 -13.40 -7.74 -0.18
N ALA A 272 -12.32 -7.03 -0.54
CA ALA A 272 -11.35 -7.53 -1.51
C ALA A 272 -10.69 -8.82 -1.03
N ALA A 273 -10.33 -8.90 0.27
CA ALA A 273 -9.77 -10.12 0.87
C ALA A 273 -10.78 -11.28 0.88
N VAL A 274 -12.05 -11.02 1.21
CA VAL A 274 -13.12 -12.02 1.17
C VAL A 274 -13.40 -12.48 -0.27
N ALA A 275 -13.47 -11.56 -1.23
CA ALA A 275 -13.64 -11.90 -2.64
C ALA A 275 -12.48 -12.76 -3.16
N LEU A 276 -11.25 -12.44 -2.76
CA LEU A 276 -10.10 -13.29 -3.04
C LEU A 276 -10.29 -14.67 -2.39
N ALA A 277 -10.60 -14.74 -1.10
CA ALA A 277 -10.83 -16.04 -0.43
C ALA A 277 -11.91 -16.88 -1.13
N VAL A 278 -13.04 -16.29 -1.51
CA VAL A 278 -14.10 -16.98 -2.26
C VAL A 278 -13.61 -17.49 -3.61
N LEU A 279 -12.78 -16.72 -4.33
CA LEU A 279 -12.17 -17.19 -5.57
C LEU A 279 -11.22 -18.35 -5.35
N LEU A 280 -10.42 -18.29 -4.29
CA LEU A 280 -9.41 -19.30 -3.98
C LEU A 280 -10.01 -20.61 -3.47
N PHE A 281 -11.11 -20.54 -2.71
CA PHE A 281 -11.77 -21.72 -2.12
C PHE A 281 -13.00 -22.20 -2.92
N GLY A 282 -13.54 -21.37 -3.81
CA GLY A 282 -14.73 -21.69 -4.60
C GLY A 282 -14.43 -22.28 -5.98
N ARG A 283 -13.21 -22.15 -6.51
CA ARG A 283 -12.76 -22.84 -7.72
C ARG A 283 -11.73 -23.89 -7.33
N GLY A 284 -11.97 -25.15 -7.70
CA GLY A 284 -10.96 -26.21 -7.60
C GLY A 284 -9.67 -25.86 -8.36
N PRO A 285 -8.58 -26.63 -8.18
CA PRO A 285 -7.22 -26.26 -8.57
C PRO A 285 -7.13 -25.99 -10.08
N GLY A 286 -7.12 -24.71 -10.45
CA GLY A 286 -7.21 -24.25 -11.84
C GLY A 286 -7.30 -22.73 -11.90
N LEU A 287 -6.28 -22.06 -11.38
CA LEU A 287 -5.87 -20.71 -11.79
C LEU A 287 -4.73 -20.83 -12.81
#